data_AF-A0A370QNZ4-F1
#
_entry.id   AF-A0A370QNZ4-F1
#
_cell.length_a   1.000
_cell.length_b   1.000
_cell.length_c   1.000
_cell.angle_alpha   90.00
_cell.angle_beta   90.00
_cell.angle_gamma   90.00
#
_symmetry.space_group_name_H-M   'P 1'
#
loop_
_entity.id
_entity.type
_entity.pdbx_description
1 polymer ?
#
loop_
_entity_poly.entity_id
_entity_poly.type
_entity_poly.pdbx_seq_one_letter_code
_entity_poly.pdbx_strand_id
1 'polypeptide(L)'
;MTTTNASLRTYALRLGDTPLILSHRLGEWCGHAPELEIDMALANIGLDLLGQARNFLTYAAQLSGDGVDEDSLAYTRDELDFNNLLLAEQPNGGFNDTLVRQFLLDNYHQLLYRALSESRDPQLAAIAAKSLKEADYHVRYSSGWMIRLGDGTDLSHDKVQQSLNALWRFTDELFNADGVELELAAQGIAVDPESLRQPWLAQVGNTLKQATLQLPQEVPYRRGGKQGQHTEHLGFILAEMQFLQRAYPNCNW
;
A
#
# COMPACT_ATOMS: atom_id res chain seq x y z
N MET A 1 -15.87 -20.43 13.05
CA MET A 1 -14.49 -19.98 12.78
C MET A 1 -13.73 -19.91 14.09
N THR A 2 -12.49 -20.41 14.15
CA THR A 2 -11.61 -20.19 15.31
C THR A 2 -11.20 -18.71 15.36
N THR A 3 -10.87 -18.18 16.54
CA THR A 3 -10.37 -16.79 16.71
C THR A 3 -9.19 -16.49 15.80
N THR A 4 -8.26 -17.44 15.65
CA THR A 4 -7.10 -17.32 14.75
C THR A 4 -7.48 -17.16 13.28
N ASN A 5 -8.56 -17.80 12.82
CA ASN A 5 -9.00 -17.69 11.42
C ASN A 5 -9.62 -16.31 11.13
N ALA A 6 -10.35 -15.74 12.10
CA ALA A 6 -10.83 -14.37 12.00
C ALA A 6 -9.67 -13.34 11.97
N SER A 7 -8.70 -13.48 12.87
CA SER A 7 -7.49 -12.64 12.88
C SER A 7 -6.71 -12.73 11.56
N LEU A 8 -6.52 -13.94 11.04
CA LEU A 8 -5.82 -14.18 9.77
C LEU A 8 -6.57 -13.59 8.57
N ARG A 9 -7.91 -13.71 8.53
CA ARG A 9 -8.74 -13.06 7.51
C ARG A 9 -8.56 -11.54 7.53
N THR A 10 -8.68 -10.91 8.69
CA THR A 10 -8.50 -9.45 8.83
C THR A 10 -7.10 -9.03 8.38
N TYR A 11 -6.07 -9.80 8.73
CA TYR A 11 -4.71 -9.54 8.29
C TYR A 11 -4.56 -9.66 6.76
N ALA A 12 -5.10 -10.71 6.15
CA ALA A 12 -5.10 -10.88 4.69
C ALA A 12 -5.87 -9.75 3.98
N LEU A 13 -6.99 -9.28 4.53
CA LEU A 13 -7.73 -8.11 4.01
C LEU A 13 -6.86 -6.85 4.01
N ARG A 14 -6.20 -6.54 5.13
CA ARG A 14 -5.30 -5.38 5.23
C ARG A 14 -4.19 -5.39 4.19
N LEU A 15 -3.62 -6.58 3.93
CA LEU A 15 -2.59 -6.79 2.92
C LEU A 15 -3.12 -6.64 1.49
N GLY A 16 -4.42 -6.90 1.25
CA GLY A 16 -5.06 -6.72 -0.04
C GLY A 16 -5.59 -5.31 -0.30
N ASP A 17 -6.09 -4.63 0.74
CA ASP A 17 -6.76 -3.33 0.63
C ASP A 17 -5.78 -2.21 0.26
N THR A 18 -4.60 -2.20 0.88
CA THR A 18 -3.56 -1.20 0.59
C THR A 18 -3.16 -1.20 -0.89
N PRO A 19 -2.75 -2.35 -1.49
CA PRO A 19 -2.43 -2.39 -2.91
C PRO A 19 -3.65 -2.18 -3.82
N LEU A 20 -4.87 -2.56 -3.40
CA LEU A 20 -6.09 -2.26 -4.18
C LEU A 20 -6.29 -0.75 -4.34
N ILE A 21 -6.28 -0.02 -3.23
CA ILE A 21 -6.48 1.43 -3.23
C ILE A 21 -5.33 2.15 -3.93
N LEU A 22 -4.08 1.72 -3.70
CA LEU A 22 -2.94 2.30 -4.39
C LEU A 22 -2.99 2.02 -5.90
N SER A 23 -3.41 0.83 -6.32
CA SER A 23 -3.61 0.50 -7.73
C SER A 23 -4.64 1.42 -8.39
N HIS A 24 -5.77 1.67 -7.72
CA HIS A 24 -6.78 2.62 -8.21
C HIS A 24 -6.20 4.02 -8.40
N ARG A 25 -5.45 4.52 -7.40
CA ARG A 25 -4.74 5.79 -7.51
C ARG A 25 -3.78 5.82 -8.70
N LEU A 26 -3.04 4.75 -8.97
CA LEU A 26 -2.15 4.72 -10.14
C LEU A 26 -2.92 4.64 -11.46
N GLY A 27 -4.10 4.01 -11.48
CA GLY A 27 -4.98 3.98 -12.64
C GLY A 27 -5.42 5.37 -13.11
N GLU A 28 -5.64 6.30 -12.18
CA GLU A 28 -6.00 7.71 -12.48
C GLU A 28 -4.92 8.44 -13.31
N TRP A 29 -3.65 7.98 -13.28
CA TRP A 29 -2.56 8.57 -14.05
C TRP A 29 -2.54 8.19 -15.53
N CYS A 30 -3.32 7.18 -15.94
CA CYS A 30 -3.30 6.67 -17.31
C CYS A 30 -3.59 7.79 -18.33
N GLY A 31 -2.61 8.10 -19.18
CA GLY A 31 -2.67 9.17 -20.19
C GLY A 31 -2.39 10.58 -19.67
N HIS A 32 -2.01 10.73 -18.40
CA HIS A 32 -1.80 12.02 -17.74
C HIS A 32 -0.37 12.19 -17.19
N ALA A 33 0.51 11.19 -17.34
CA ALA A 33 1.87 11.26 -16.83
C ALA A 33 2.74 12.29 -17.60
N PRO A 34 3.82 12.83 -16.98
CA PRO A 34 4.67 13.82 -17.64
C PRO A 34 5.38 13.31 -18.90
N GLU A 35 5.63 12.00 -18.97
CA GLU A 35 6.31 11.31 -20.07
C GLU A 35 5.65 9.95 -20.30
N LEU A 36 5.68 9.43 -21.54
CA LEU A 36 5.07 8.15 -21.88
C LEU A 36 5.68 6.99 -21.08
N GLU A 37 6.99 7.05 -20.84
CA GLU A 37 7.73 6.08 -20.05
C GLU A 37 7.27 6.07 -18.58
N ILE A 38 6.91 7.23 -18.05
CA ILE A 38 6.33 7.33 -16.70
C ILE A 38 4.93 6.72 -16.70
N ASP A 39 4.11 7.03 -17.71
CA ASP A 39 2.75 6.49 -17.86
C ASP A 39 2.77 4.96 -17.87
N MET A 40 3.63 4.38 -18.72
CA MET A 40 3.83 2.94 -18.81
C MET A 40 4.33 2.33 -17.49
N ALA A 41 5.24 3.01 -16.79
CA ALA A 41 5.74 2.52 -15.51
C ALA A 41 4.68 2.55 -14.41
N LEU A 42 3.92 3.65 -14.29
CA LEU A 42 2.83 3.76 -13.30
C LEU A 42 1.72 2.75 -13.57
N ALA A 43 1.35 2.55 -14.85
CA ALA A 43 0.39 1.52 -15.25
C ALA A 43 0.89 0.10 -14.90
N ASN A 44 2.17 -0.18 -15.12
CA ASN A 44 2.75 -1.48 -14.77
C ASN A 44 2.78 -1.72 -13.25
N ILE A 45 3.19 -0.72 -12.46
CA ILE A 45 3.15 -0.79 -10.99
C ILE A 45 1.71 -0.97 -10.50
N GLY A 46 0.76 -0.21 -11.06
CA GLY A 46 -0.66 -0.35 -10.75
C GLY A 46 -1.21 -1.75 -11.03
N LEU A 47 -0.79 -2.37 -12.13
CA LEU A 47 -1.18 -3.73 -12.50
C LEU A 47 -0.58 -4.78 -11.55
N ASP A 48 0.69 -4.65 -11.18
CA ASP A 48 1.32 -5.53 -10.19
C ASP A 48 0.56 -5.44 -8.86
N LEU A 49 0.31 -4.22 -8.36
CA LEU A 49 -0.45 -3.99 -7.12
C LEU A 49 -1.86 -4.57 -7.19
N LEU A 50 -2.57 -4.43 -8.32
CA LEU A 50 -3.87 -5.08 -8.50
C LEU A 50 -3.75 -6.60 -8.42
N GLY A 51 -2.71 -7.17 -9.04
CA GLY A 51 -2.41 -8.60 -8.94
C GLY A 51 -2.14 -9.05 -7.49
N GLN A 52 -1.44 -8.23 -6.70
CA GLN A 52 -1.21 -8.49 -5.27
C GLN A 52 -2.52 -8.45 -4.48
N ALA A 53 -3.33 -7.40 -4.69
CA ALA A 53 -4.63 -7.23 -4.06
C ALA A 53 -5.53 -8.45 -4.32
N ARG A 54 -5.63 -8.89 -5.58
CA ARG A 54 -6.39 -10.09 -5.96
C ARG A 54 -5.95 -11.34 -5.21
N ASN A 55 -4.62 -11.59 -5.13
CA ASN A 55 -4.12 -12.75 -4.41
C ASN A 55 -4.50 -12.73 -2.91
N PHE A 56 -4.36 -11.58 -2.26
CA PHE A 56 -4.67 -11.44 -0.83
C PHE A 56 -6.18 -11.45 -0.55
N LEU A 57 -6.98 -10.76 -1.37
CA LEU A 57 -8.44 -10.75 -1.24
C LEU A 57 -9.05 -12.12 -1.54
N THR A 58 -8.56 -12.81 -2.56
CA THR A 58 -8.95 -14.21 -2.81
C THR A 58 -8.64 -15.09 -1.61
N TYR A 59 -7.48 -14.91 -0.96
CA TYR A 59 -7.17 -15.69 0.25
C TYR A 59 -8.08 -15.31 1.43
N ALA A 60 -8.32 -14.02 1.66
CA ALA A 60 -9.25 -13.56 2.68
C ALA A 60 -10.68 -14.09 2.47
N ALA A 61 -11.12 -14.20 1.21
CA ALA A 61 -12.39 -14.78 0.83
C ALA A 61 -12.47 -16.27 1.19
N GLN A 62 -11.42 -17.05 0.88
CA GLN A 62 -11.33 -18.48 1.26
C GLN A 62 -11.42 -18.69 2.78
N LEU A 63 -10.86 -17.76 3.56
CA LEU A 63 -10.96 -17.77 5.03
C LEU A 63 -12.35 -17.38 5.56
N SER A 64 -13.17 -16.71 4.73
CA SER A 64 -14.53 -16.24 5.07
C SER A 64 -15.61 -17.31 4.88
N GLY A 65 -15.34 -18.37 4.10
CA GLY A 65 -16.30 -19.43 3.80
C GLY A 65 -17.08 -19.21 2.48
N ASP A 66 -18.09 -20.04 2.25
CA ASP A 66 -18.78 -20.12 0.96
C ASP A 66 -19.49 -18.81 0.58
N GLY A 67 -19.38 -18.42 -0.70
CA GLY A 67 -20.10 -17.30 -1.28
C GLY A 67 -19.41 -15.93 -1.16
N VAL A 68 -18.18 -15.89 -0.64
CA VAL A 68 -17.32 -14.70 -0.67
C VAL A 68 -16.17 -14.94 -1.66
N ASP A 69 -15.81 -13.92 -2.42
CA ASP A 69 -14.74 -13.89 -3.43
C ASP A 69 -14.01 -12.54 -3.41
N GLU A 70 -13.02 -12.35 -4.27
CA GLU A 70 -12.26 -11.09 -4.33
C GLU A 70 -13.11 -9.89 -4.74
N ASP A 71 -14.10 -10.09 -5.62
CA ASP A 71 -14.97 -9.03 -6.13
C ASP A 71 -15.94 -8.54 -5.07
N SER A 72 -16.59 -9.46 -4.34
CA SER A 72 -17.45 -9.09 -3.22
C SER A 72 -16.67 -8.31 -2.16
N LEU A 73 -15.44 -8.73 -1.83
CA LEU A 73 -14.58 -7.97 -0.91
C LEU A 73 -14.17 -6.59 -1.48
N ALA A 74 -13.87 -6.45 -2.77
CA ALA A 74 -13.48 -5.16 -3.34
C ALA A 74 -14.66 -4.19 -3.49
N TYR A 75 -15.83 -4.69 -3.91
CA TYR A 75 -16.90 -3.85 -4.45
C TYR A 75 -18.14 -3.70 -3.55
N THR A 76 -18.28 -4.50 -2.50
CA THR A 76 -19.49 -4.46 -1.63
C THR A 76 -19.23 -3.90 -0.24
N ARG A 77 -17.96 -3.78 0.18
CA ARG A 77 -17.58 -3.13 1.44
C ARG A 77 -17.69 -1.61 1.33
N ASP A 78 -18.10 -0.96 2.41
CA ASP A 78 -18.01 0.49 2.56
C ASP A 78 -16.69 0.93 3.20
N GLU A 79 -16.48 2.23 3.37
CA GLU A 79 -15.24 2.78 3.91
C GLU A 79 -14.90 2.28 5.32
N LEU A 80 -15.89 1.92 6.15
CA LEU A 80 -15.63 1.43 7.51
C LEU A 80 -15.12 -0.02 7.51
N ASP A 81 -15.42 -0.77 6.46
CA ASP A 81 -15.00 -2.16 6.27
C ASP A 81 -13.68 -2.29 5.48
N PHE A 82 -13.17 -1.19 4.93
CA PHE A 82 -11.84 -1.15 4.32
C PHE A 82 -10.75 -1.01 5.39
N ASN A 83 -9.58 -1.60 5.13
CA ASN A 83 -8.48 -1.59 6.07
C ASN A 83 -7.13 -1.22 5.43
N ASN A 84 -7.15 -0.44 4.34
CA ASN A 84 -5.94 0.08 3.71
C ASN A 84 -5.21 1.07 4.62
N LEU A 85 -3.90 1.18 4.44
CA LEU A 85 -3.11 2.25 5.06
C LEU A 85 -3.58 3.62 4.55
N LEU A 86 -3.64 4.61 5.45
CA LEU A 86 -4.06 5.99 5.12
C LEU A 86 -3.14 6.64 4.09
N LEU A 87 -1.90 6.19 4.00
CA LEU A 87 -0.96 6.69 3.00
C LEU A 87 -1.39 6.32 1.58
N ALA A 88 -2.00 5.16 1.35
CA ALA A 88 -2.36 4.69 0.02
C ALA A 88 -3.54 5.46 -0.60
N GLU A 89 -4.48 5.95 0.22
CA GLU A 89 -5.66 6.70 -0.23
C GLU A 89 -5.39 8.19 -0.51
N GLN A 90 -4.20 8.70 -0.14
CA GLN A 90 -3.86 10.10 -0.39
C GLN A 90 -3.98 10.44 -1.88
N PRO A 91 -4.45 11.65 -2.23
CA PRO A 91 -4.64 12.04 -3.63
C PRO A 91 -3.31 12.05 -4.40
N ASN A 92 -3.39 11.84 -5.71
CA ASN A 92 -2.21 11.83 -6.57
C ASN A 92 -1.45 13.15 -6.60
N GLY A 93 -2.16 14.29 -6.52
CA GLY A 93 -1.54 15.61 -6.60
C GLY A 93 -0.70 15.80 -7.85
N GLY A 94 0.51 16.34 -7.68
CA GLY A 94 1.53 16.33 -8.73
C GLY A 94 2.31 15.02 -8.77
N PHE A 95 3.15 14.84 -9.81
CA PHE A 95 4.01 13.65 -9.90
C PHE A 95 4.92 13.50 -8.67
N ASN A 96 5.35 14.61 -8.05
CA ASN A 96 6.09 14.63 -6.79
C ASN A 96 5.33 13.97 -5.62
N ASP A 97 4.03 14.25 -5.48
CA ASP A 97 3.21 13.70 -4.39
C ASP A 97 2.98 12.20 -4.59
N THR A 98 2.63 11.80 -5.82
CA THR A 98 2.50 10.40 -6.22
C THR A 98 3.80 9.64 -6.00
N LEU A 99 4.93 10.21 -6.43
CA LEU A 99 6.25 9.58 -6.30
C LEU A 99 6.63 9.37 -4.84
N VAL A 100 6.44 10.38 -3.98
CA VAL A 100 6.74 10.25 -2.55
C VAL A 100 5.86 9.20 -1.91
N ARG A 101 4.54 9.20 -2.18
CA ARG A 101 3.61 8.17 -1.68
C ARG A 101 4.07 6.77 -2.09
N GLN A 102 4.41 6.61 -3.37
CA GLN A 102 4.89 5.34 -3.93
C GLN A 102 6.19 4.90 -3.27
N PHE A 103 7.19 5.79 -3.17
CA PHE A 103 8.47 5.52 -2.55
C PHE A 103 8.36 5.04 -1.11
N LEU A 104 7.54 5.72 -0.28
CA LEU A 104 7.35 5.36 1.12
C LEU A 104 6.71 3.97 1.27
N LEU A 105 5.69 3.67 0.44
CA LEU A 105 4.99 2.37 0.45
C LEU A 105 5.84 1.25 -0.16
N ASP A 106 6.60 1.50 -1.22
CA ASP A 106 7.46 0.50 -1.86
C ASP A 106 8.53 -0.02 -0.91
N ASN A 107 9.21 0.88 -0.19
CA ASN A 107 10.22 0.49 0.80
C ASN A 107 9.59 -0.31 1.94
N TYR A 108 8.34 0.01 2.32
CA TYR A 108 7.62 -0.74 3.33
C TYR A 108 7.21 -2.14 2.81
N HIS A 109 6.60 -2.22 1.62
CA HIS A 109 6.18 -3.46 1.00
C HIS A 109 7.36 -4.40 0.72
N GLN A 110 8.51 -3.90 0.26
CA GLN A 110 9.69 -4.74 0.06
C GLN A 110 10.10 -5.44 1.36
N LEU A 111 10.17 -4.69 2.48
CA LEU A 111 10.55 -5.25 3.78
C LEU A 111 9.47 -6.18 4.33
N LEU A 112 8.20 -5.78 4.22
CA LEU A 112 7.06 -6.58 4.64
C LEU A 112 7.00 -7.91 3.89
N TYR A 113 7.03 -7.90 2.56
CA TYR A 113 6.95 -9.12 1.76
C TYR A 113 8.18 -10.00 1.91
N ARG A 114 9.36 -9.42 2.16
CA ARG A 114 10.55 -10.20 2.51
C ARG A 114 10.34 -10.98 3.80
N ALA A 115 9.92 -10.32 4.87
CA ALA A 115 9.66 -10.99 6.14
C ALA A 115 8.47 -11.96 6.05
N LEU A 116 7.40 -11.58 5.35
CA LEU A 116 6.19 -12.39 5.21
C LEU A 116 6.41 -13.61 4.32
N SER A 117 7.41 -13.61 3.44
CA SER A 117 7.80 -14.81 2.68
C SER A 117 8.33 -15.95 3.56
N GLU A 118 8.68 -15.65 4.82
CA GLU A 118 9.08 -16.62 5.85
C GLU A 118 7.91 -17.02 6.78
N SER A 119 6.68 -16.60 6.47
CA SER A 119 5.48 -16.91 7.27
C SER A 119 5.27 -18.42 7.40
N ARG A 120 4.76 -18.84 8.57
CA ARG A 120 4.29 -20.21 8.80
C ARG A 120 2.96 -20.50 8.10
N ASP A 121 2.25 -19.48 7.65
CA ASP A 121 1.11 -19.64 6.75
C ASP A 121 1.61 -19.80 5.30
N PRO A 122 1.44 -20.99 4.70
CA PRO A 122 2.03 -21.27 3.39
C PRO A 122 1.43 -20.42 2.26
N GLN A 123 0.18 -19.96 2.41
CA GLN A 123 -0.47 -19.14 1.39
C GLN A 123 0.05 -17.70 1.46
N LEU A 124 0.16 -17.12 2.65
CA LEU A 124 0.79 -15.79 2.83
C LEU A 124 2.24 -15.81 2.35
N ALA A 125 3.02 -16.83 2.72
CA ALA A 125 4.40 -16.96 2.29
C ALA A 125 4.54 -17.02 0.77
N ALA A 126 3.68 -17.80 0.09
CA ALA A 126 3.67 -17.93 -1.36
C ALA A 126 3.28 -16.61 -2.07
N ILE A 127 2.25 -15.93 -1.58
CA ILE A 127 1.84 -14.62 -2.12
C ILE A 127 2.97 -13.60 -1.93
N ALA A 128 3.51 -13.49 -0.72
CA ALA A 128 4.59 -12.57 -0.39
C ALA A 128 5.86 -12.81 -1.23
N ALA A 129 6.26 -14.07 -1.44
CA ALA A 129 7.42 -14.40 -2.27
C ALA A 129 7.24 -13.98 -3.74
N LYS A 130 6.01 -13.99 -4.27
CA LYS A 130 5.69 -13.45 -5.59
C LYS A 130 5.74 -11.92 -5.56
N SER A 131 5.01 -11.30 -4.63
CA SER A 131 4.90 -9.84 -4.49
C SER A 131 6.23 -9.15 -4.21
N LEU A 132 7.17 -9.83 -3.55
CA LEU A 132 8.52 -9.30 -3.29
C LEU A 132 9.28 -8.96 -4.57
N LYS A 133 9.15 -9.76 -5.63
CA LYS A 133 9.84 -9.51 -6.91
C LYS A 133 9.34 -8.24 -7.59
N GLU A 134 8.04 -8.00 -7.49
CA GLU A 134 7.39 -6.79 -8.00
C GLU A 134 7.80 -5.58 -7.13
N ALA A 135 7.76 -5.71 -5.80
CA ALA A 135 8.18 -4.65 -4.88
C ALA A 135 9.66 -4.25 -5.05
N ASP A 136 10.56 -5.20 -5.34
CA ASP A 136 11.96 -4.90 -5.67
C ASP A 136 12.10 -4.01 -6.92
N TYR A 137 11.22 -4.19 -7.91
CA TYR A 137 11.16 -3.32 -9.08
C TYR A 137 10.57 -1.95 -8.73
N HIS A 138 9.50 -1.91 -7.94
CA HIS A 138 8.85 -0.66 -7.50
C HIS A 138 9.82 0.23 -6.71
N VAL A 139 10.52 -0.33 -5.71
CA VAL A 139 11.57 0.38 -4.93
C VAL A 139 12.65 0.97 -5.84
N ARG A 140 13.09 0.22 -6.85
CA ARG A 140 14.11 0.72 -7.80
C ARG A 140 13.58 1.90 -8.60
N TYR A 141 12.34 1.81 -9.10
CA TYR A 141 11.71 2.87 -9.86
C TYR A 141 11.52 4.13 -9.01
N SER A 142 10.86 4.01 -7.86
CA SER A 142 10.52 5.14 -7.00
C SER A 142 11.76 5.78 -6.38
N SER A 143 12.74 4.98 -5.90
CA SER A 143 13.99 5.53 -5.38
C SER A 143 14.81 6.23 -6.45
N GLY A 144 14.84 5.70 -7.69
CA GLY A 144 15.53 6.32 -8.81
C GLY A 144 14.95 7.69 -9.17
N TRP A 145 13.62 7.80 -9.19
CA TRP A 145 12.94 9.07 -9.42
C TRP A 145 13.07 10.05 -8.24
N MET A 146 13.07 9.56 -7.00
CA MET A 146 13.34 10.41 -5.82
C MET A 146 14.71 11.07 -5.93
N ILE A 147 15.75 10.31 -6.30
CA ILE A 147 17.10 10.84 -6.51
C ILE A 147 17.13 11.83 -7.67
N ARG A 148 16.53 11.48 -8.81
CA ARG A 148 16.52 12.36 -10.00
C ARG A 148 15.84 13.70 -9.75
N LEU A 149 14.71 13.71 -9.04
CA LEU A 149 13.97 14.94 -8.79
C LEU A 149 14.54 15.73 -7.60
N GLY A 150 15.01 15.03 -6.56
CA GLY A 150 15.66 15.64 -5.40
C GLY A 150 17.00 16.29 -5.77
N ASP A 151 17.85 15.62 -6.52
CA ASP A 151 19.13 16.16 -7.01
C ASP A 151 19.02 16.76 -8.43
N GLY A 152 17.82 17.24 -8.76
CA GLY A 152 17.49 17.80 -10.08
C GLY A 152 17.68 19.31 -10.13
N THR A 153 16.56 20.02 -10.31
CA THR A 153 16.50 21.48 -10.25
C THR A 153 16.03 21.94 -8.87
N ASP A 154 16.30 23.19 -8.49
CA ASP A 154 15.77 23.78 -7.25
C ASP A 154 14.24 23.60 -7.14
N LEU A 155 13.52 23.78 -8.26
CA LEU A 155 12.06 23.60 -8.30
C LEU A 155 11.63 22.15 -8.06
N SER A 156 12.30 21.17 -8.66
CA SER A 156 11.95 19.76 -8.47
C SER A 156 12.33 19.28 -7.06
N HIS A 157 13.47 19.74 -6.55
CA HIS A 157 13.93 19.50 -5.19
C HIS A 157 12.89 20.00 -4.18
N ASP A 158 12.51 21.27 -4.28
CA ASP A 158 11.55 21.89 -3.37
C ASP A 158 10.19 21.19 -3.40
N LYS A 159 9.70 20.81 -4.59
CA LYS A 159 8.44 20.08 -4.73
C LYS A 159 8.47 18.71 -4.05
N VAL A 160 9.54 17.94 -4.26
CA VAL A 160 9.67 16.62 -3.62
C VAL A 160 9.84 16.75 -2.11
N GLN A 161 10.62 17.71 -1.64
CA GLN A 161 10.75 17.96 -0.20
C GLN A 161 9.41 18.35 0.43
N GLN A 162 8.62 19.18 -0.23
CA GLN A 162 7.28 19.57 0.24
C GLN A 162 6.34 18.37 0.31
N SER A 163 6.30 17.52 -0.72
CA SER A 163 5.52 16.28 -0.72
C SER A 163 5.96 15.33 0.38
N LEU A 164 7.27 15.16 0.57
CA LEU A 164 7.84 14.34 1.63
C LEU A 164 7.40 14.82 3.01
N ASN A 165 7.52 16.12 3.28
CA ASN A 165 7.06 16.72 4.53
C ASN A 165 5.55 16.49 4.74
N ALA A 166 4.74 16.71 3.69
CA ALA A 166 3.29 16.60 3.78
C ALA A 166 2.80 15.17 4.05
N LEU A 167 3.42 14.17 3.41
CA LEU A 167 3.02 12.77 3.52
C LEU A 167 3.66 12.05 4.71
N TRP A 168 4.72 12.61 5.30
CA TRP A 168 5.44 11.99 6.41
C TRP A 168 4.53 11.63 7.59
N ARG A 169 3.55 12.48 7.90
CA ARG A 169 2.61 12.29 9.01
C ARG A 169 1.87 10.96 9.02
N PHE A 170 1.74 10.28 7.87
CA PHE A 170 1.05 8.99 7.71
C PHE A 170 1.99 7.77 7.85
N THR A 171 3.31 7.98 7.94
CA THR A 171 4.29 6.89 7.96
C THR A 171 4.28 6.09 9.27
N ASP A 172 3.70 6.63 10.35
CA ASP A 172 3.67 5.94 11.63
C ASP A 172 2.73 4.72 11.63
N GLU A 173 1.64 4.78 10.86
CA GLU A 173 0.70 3.66 10.72
C GLU A 173 1.35 2.41 10.10
N LEU A 174 2.40 2.58 9.29
CA LEU A 174 3.17 1.49 8.68
C LEU A 174 3.73 0.53 9.75
N PHE A 175 4.07 1.07 10.92
CA PHE A 175 4.79 0.34 11.97
C PHE A 175 3.92 0.10 13.21
N ASN A 176 2.68 0.59 13.21
CA ASN A 176 1.79 0.39 14.33
C ASN A 176 1.13 -0.99 14.26
N ALA A 177 1.42 -1.83 15.26
CA ALA A 177 0.80 -3.13 15.45
C ALA A 177 -0.48 -3.01 16.32
N ASP A 178 -1.55 -3.70 15.95
CA ASP A 178 -2.70 -3.93 16.82
C ASP A 178 -2.75 -5.37 17.36
N GLY A 179 -3.80 -5.70 18.10
CA GLY A 179 -3.95 -7.04 18.70
C GLY A 179 -3.94 -8.18 17.68
N VAL A 180 -4.45 -7.96 16.46
CA VAL A 180 -4.48 -8.98 15.40
C VAL A 180 -3.06 -9.26 14.90
N GLU A 181 -2.31 -8.21 14.60
CA GLU A 181 -0.93 -8.34 14.10
C GLU A 181 -0.01 -8.96 15.17
N LEU A 182 -0.12 -8.54 16.43
CA LEU A 182 0.67 -9.09 17.53
C LEU A 182 0.35 -10.56 17.83
N GLU A 183 -0.94 -10.94 17.80
CA GLU A 183 -1.37 -12.33 18.00
C GLU A 183 -0.79 -13.25 16.91
N LEU A 184 -0.88 -12.84 15.65
CA LEU A 184 -0.38 -13.63 14.52
C LEU A 184 1.15 -13.63 14.43
N ALA A 185 1.81 -12.52 14.78
CA ALA A 185 3.26 -12.43 14.83
C ALA A 185 3.86 -13.36 15.89
N ALA A 186 3.23 -13.46 17.07
CA ALA A 186 3.63 -14.42 18.12
C ALA A 186 3.55 -15.89 17.65
N GLN A 187 2.73 -16.18 16.64
CA GLN A 187 2.60 -17.50 16.03
C GLN A 187 3.54 -17.72 14.84
N GLY A 188 4.27 -16.68 14.39
CA GLY A 188 5.10 -16.68 13.19
C GLY A 188 4.29 -16.63 11.89
N ILE A 189 3.06 -16.12 11.92
CA ILE A 189 2.18 -16.01 10.75
C ILE A 189 2.25 -14.60 10.15
N ALA A 190 2.06 -13.56 10.96
CA ALA A 190 2.20 -12.17 10.55
C ALA A 190 3.60 -11.64 10.84
N VAL A 191 3.93 -10.50 10.24
CA VAL A 191 5.11 -9.71 10.59
C VAL A 191 4.71 -8.70 11.65
N ASP A 192 5.51 -8.55 12.72
CA ASP A 192 5.40 -7.40 13.63
C ASP A 192 5.86 -6.14 12.89
N PRO A 193 4.97 -5.19 12.56
CA PRO A 193 5.32 -4.03 11.76
C PRO A 193 6.40 -3.14 12.42
N GLU A 194 6.48 -3.08 13.75
CA GLU A 194 7.47 -2.25 14.44
C GLU A 194 8.91 -2.73 14.15
N SER A 195 9.08 -4.04 13.94
CA SER A 195 10.38 -4.63 13.56
C SER A 195 10.91 -4.11 12.21
N LEU A 196 10.02 -3.58 11.34
CA LEU A 196 10.36 -3.05 10.04
C LEU A 196 10.81 -1.57 10.08
N ARG A 197 10.55 -0.86 11.19
CA ARG A 197 10.76 0.60 11.29
C ARG A 197 12.22 1.00 11.05
N GLN A 198 13.16 0.36 11.75
CA GLN A 198 14.58 0.70 11.64
C GLN A 198 15.16 0.36 10.26
N PRO A 199 14.94 -0.85 9.70
CA PRO A 199 15.33 -1.14 8.32
C PRO A 199 14.73 -0.17 7.29
N TRP A 200 13.45 0.19 7.45
CA TRP A 200 12.78 1.11 6.54
C TRP A 200 13.37 2.52 6.61
N LEU A 201 13.59 3.06 7.82
CA LEU A 201 14.22 4.37 8.01
C LEU A 201 15.64 4.40 7.43
N ALA A 202 16.39 3.31 7.53
CA ALA A 202 17.72 3.20 6.94
C ALA A 202 17.67 3.22 5.40
N GLN A 203 16.76 2.45 4.78
CA GLN A 203 16.56 2.45 3.32
C GLN A 203 16.12 3.82 2.82
N VAL A 204 15.09 4.39 3.44
CA VAL A 204 14.56 5.72 3.09
C VAL A 204 15.62 6.79 3.27
N GLY A 205 16.29 6.84 4.43
CA GLY A 205 17.33 7.82 4.72
C GLY A 205 18.51 7.76 3.75
N ASN A 206 18.90 6.56 3.29
CA ASN A 206 19.95 6.41 2.27
C ASN A 206 19.56 6.99 0.92
N THR A 207 18.31 6.80 0.49
CA THR A 207 17.80 7.40 -0.75
C THR A 207 17.67 8.92 -0.62
N LEU A 208 17.13 9.42 0.50
CA LEU A 208 17.00 10.86 0.73
C LEU A 208 18.37 11.56 0.72
N LYS A 209 19.38 10.95 1.35
CA LYS A 209 20.75 11.47 1.33
C LYS A 209 21.32 11.58 -0.09
N GLN A 210 21.08 10.58 -0.94
CA GLN A 210 21.50 10.61 -2.35
C GLN A 210 20.71 11.64 -3.16
N ALA A 211 19.43 11.82 -2.84
CA ALA A 211 18.55 12.80 -3.44
C ALA A 211 18.76 14.23 -2.92
N THR A 212 19.75 14.45 -2.04
CA THR A 212 20.02 15.71 -1.32
C THR A 212 18.83 16.24 -0.48
N LEU A 213 17.81 15.42 -0.24
CA LEU A 213 16.62 15.75 0.54
C LEU A 213 16.84 15.56 2.04
N GLN A 214 16.02 16.24 2.84
CA GLN A 214 16.03 16.17 4.29
C GLN A 214 14.94 15.22 4.81
N LEU A 215 15.32 14.38 5.77
CA LEU A 215 14.35 13.59 6.53
C LEU A 215 13.47 14.54 7.35
N PRO A 216 12.14 14.46 7.25
CA PRO A 216 11.25 15.33 8.03
C PRO A 216 11.46 15.15 9.54
N GLN A 217 11.52 16.27 10.27
CA GLN A 217 11.68 16.27 11.74
C GLN A 217 10.35 16.11 12.49
N GLU A 218 9.22 16.28 11.79
CA GLU A 218 7.90 16.08 12.37
C GLU A 218 7.73 14.62 12.78
N VAL A 219 7.28 14.40 14.01
CA VAL A 219 6.94 13.06 14.48
C VAL A 219 5.65 12.63 13.79
N PRO A 220 5.65 11.54 13.00
CA PRO A 220 4.45 11.09 12.32
C PRO A 220 3.43 10.58 13.35
N TYR A 221 2.14 10.83 13.09
CA TYR A 221 1.10 10.71 14.13
C TYR A 221 -0.26 10.22 13.61
N ARG A 222 -0.49 10.21 12.29
CA ARG A 222 -1.76 9.79 11.70
C ARG A 222 -1.83 8.27 11.61
N ARG A 223 -2.95 7.71 12.07
CA ARG A 223 -3.30 6.28 12.08
C ARG A 223 -4.82 6.16 11.99
N GLY A 224 -5.33 5.00 11.56
CA GLY A 224 -6.75 4.67 11.65
C GLY A 224 -7.26 3.79 10.51
N GLY A 225 -6.57 3.79 9.36
CA GLY A 225 -6.96 3.03 8.17
C GLY A 225 -7.10 1.54 8.46
N LYS A 226 -6.17 0.94 9.22
CA LYS A 226 -6.27 -0.48 9.64
C LYS A 226 -7.52 -0.80 10.47
N GLN A 227 -8.20 0.21 11.02
CA GLN A 227 -9.41 0.11 11.85
C GLN A 227 -10.66 0.68 11.15
N GLY A 228 -10.62 0.95 9.84
CA GLY A 228 -11.76 1.54 9.11
C GLY A 228 -11.97 3.03 9.40
N GLN A 229 -10.99 3.70 10.00
CA GLN A 229 -11.03 5.14 10.30
C GLN A 229 -10.19 5.89 9.27
N HIS A 230 -10.80 6.15 8.12
CA HIS A 230 -10.13 6.72 6.95
C HIS A 230 -10.15 8.25 6.92
N THR A 231 -9.36 8.83 6.02
CA THR A 231 -9.52 10.23 5.64
C THR A 231 -10.77 10.40 4.78
N GLU A 232 -11.17 11.64 4.54
CA GLU A 232 -12.30 11.96 3.65
C GLU A 232 -12.09 11.49 2.20
N HIS A 233 -10.88 11.06 1.83
CA HIS A 233 -10.53 10.68 0.47
C HIS A 233 -11.05 9.29 0.07
N LEU A 234 -11.15 8.34 1.01
CA LEU A 234 -11.50 6.96 0.65
C LEU A 234 -12.91 6.86 0.08
N GLY A 235 -13.89 7.57 0.66
CA GLY A 235 -15.27 7.54 0.19
C GLY A 235 -15.43 7.92 -1.29
N PHE A 236 -14.65 8.89 -1.78
CA PHE A 236 -14.64 9.27 -3.20
C PHE A 236 -14.07 8.17 -4.09
N ILE A 237 -12.97 7.54 -3.68
CA ILE A 237 -12.37 6.41 -4.40
C ILE A 237 -13.38 5.27 -4.53
N LEU A 238 -14.01 4.88 -3.42
CA LEU A 238 -14.96 3.77 -3.42
C LEU A 238 -16.22 4.08 -4.24
N ALA A 239 -16.70 5.33 -4.20
CA ALA A 239 -17.86 5.73 -5.00
C ALA A 239 -17.61 5.54 -6.51
N GLU A 240 -16.41 5.88 -7.00
CA GLU A 240 -16.02 5.69 -8.39
C GLU A 240 -15.74 4.20 -8.70
N MET A 241 -14.89 3.57 -7.89
CA MET A 241 -14.46 2.18 -8.07
C MET A 241 -15.62 1.18 -8.06
N GLN A 242 -16.64 1.41 -7.23
CA GLN A 242 -17.73 0.45 -7.00
C GLN A 242 -19.02 0.78 -7.76
N PHE A 243 -19.06 1.87 -8.53
CA PHE A 243 -20.29 2.38 -9.14
C PHE A 243 -21.04 1.29 -9.94
N LEU A 244 -20.34 0.63 -10.87
CA LEU A 244 -20.97 -0.34 -11.78
C LEU A 244 -21.55 -1.53 -11.01
N GLN A 245 -20.80 -2.06 -10.04
CA GLN A 245 -21.24 -3.21 -9.24
C GLN A 245 -22.40 -2.86 -8.30
N ARG A 246 -22.45 -1.62 -7.77
CA ARG A 246 -23.57 -1.15 -6.95
C ARG A 246 -24.82 -0.87 -7.79
N ALA A 247 -24.65 -0.38 -9.03
CA ALA A 247 -25.76 -0.14 -9.96
C ALA A 247 -26.34 -1.44 -10.54
N TYR A 248 -25.50 -2.45 -10.79
CA TYR A 248 -25.86 -3.72 -11.40
C TYR A 248 -25.29 -4.91 -10.61
N PRO A 249 -25.84 -5.19 -9.42
CA PRO A 249 -25.30 -6.23 -8.54
C PRO A 249 -25.56 -7.64 -9.08
N ASN A 250 -24.68 -8.58 -8.72
CA ASN A 250 -24.76 -10.02 -9.07
C ASN A 250 -24.68 -10.34 -10.58
N CYS A 251 -24.06 -9.46 -11.37
CA CYS A 251 -23.69 -9.72 -12.77
C CYS A 251 -22.32 -10.40 -12.88
N ASN A 252 -22.10 -11.12 -13.98
CA ASN A 252 -20.80 -11.71 -14.34
C ASN A 252 -20.16 -10.87 -15.47
N TRP A 253 -18.85 -10.60 -15.36
CA TRP A 253 -18.06 -9.78 -16.29
C TRP A 253 -16.83 -10.52 -16.81
#